data_AF-J4I8D0-F1
#
_entry.id   AF-J4I8D0-F1
#
_cell.length_a   1.000
_cell.length_b   1.000
_cell.length_c   1.000
_cell.angle_alpha   90.00
_cell.angle_beta   90.00
_cell.angle_gamma   90.00
#
_symmetry.space_group_name_H-M   'P 1'
#
loop_
_entity.id
_entity.type
_entity.pdbx_description
1 polymer ?
#
loop_
_entity_poly.entity_id
_entity_poly.type
_entity_poly.pdbx_seq_one_letter_code
_entity_poly.pdbx_strand_id
1 'polypeptide(L)'
;MSVERTADPVLLDALAAQILERGLTDSLRPELYGGLCQRIVDELEGERNRWRMVELYHVGNPIHSFETAIQAQALAEIDRIVVHGSDEQLRVAARFLGELLVHGVLLPQDVGETIETLTTGAENNNEGHALALVAFLSPIFHAPDAIRLLESLVAIDGLEHILQEDSISLKIRYVIMNALDKATNPKPNDMFGTVPRSEIYGLDVEEDQDDFDTPSPPDVPERFSFPPKITLQCHEKARAFFSYRQLPTAEEFFSALESKYRHVFVMSLVSSALSSSDHSDAMLVASLFSREPVRKLCWPADSFVQGFEHEVFMLEDTSLDIPPAFNLVAIMLHSCGLTRDRVEDLAYRISPRENRARDRFLHEYSALELAEDSARFKDRTSFRVSREFNPDEDRTSTDGRWSELQSTSSDVGYAY
;
A
#
# COMPACT_ATOMS: atom_id res chain seq x y z
N MET A 1 23.14 -30.51 -16.73
CA MET A 1 24.22 -30.10 -17.64
C MET A 1 24.66 -28.73 -17.16
N SER A 2 25.92 -28.62 -16.75
CA SER A 2 26.49 -27.47 -16.04
C SER A 2 26.56 -26.25 -16.94
N VAL A 3 25.95 -25.14 -16.51
CA VAL A 3 26.01 -23.88 -17.25
C VAL A 3 27.46 -23.41 -17.25
N GLU A 4 28.12 -23.22 -16.11
CA GLU A 4 29.49 -22.68 -16.09
C GLU A 4 30.58 -23.55 -16.74
N ARG A 5 30.44 -24.88 -16.75
CA ARG A 5 31.47 -25.75 -17.34
C ARG A 5 31.39 -25.82 -18.87
N THR A 6 30.24 -25.48 -19.45
CA THR A 6 30.02 -25.46 -20.91
C THR A 6 29.64 -24.08 -21.45
N ALA A 7 29.41 -23.09 -20.58
CA ALA A 7 29.02 -21.75 -20.95
C ALA A 7 30.15 -21.09 -21.70
N ASP A 8 29.88 -20.89 -22.98
CA ASP A 8 30.54 -19.87 -23.76
C ASP A 8 30.38 -18.54 -23.00
N PRO A 9 31.46 -17.86 -22.60
CA PRO A 9 31.38 -16.57 -21.89
C PRO A 9 30.50 -15.56 -22.64
N VAL A 10 30.46 -15.68 -23.97
CA VAL A 10 29.60 -14.87 -24.85
C VAL A 10 28.11 -15.02 -24.52
N LEU A 11 27.66 -16.20 -24.09
CA LEU A 11 26.26 -16.42 -23.73
C LEU A 11 25.91 -15.78 -22.38
N LEU A 12 26.82 -15.81 -21.41
CA LEU A 12 26.63 -15.13 -20.12
C LEU A 12 26.61 -13.62 -20.31
N ASP A 13 27.53 -13.09 -21.11
CA ASP A 13 27.56 -11.68 -21.48
C ASP A 13 26.27 -11.25 -22.19
N ALA A 14 25.78 -12.06 -23.14
CA ALA A 14 24.52 -11.79 -23.83
C ALA A 14 23.31 -11.84 -22.90
N LEU A 15 23.29 -12.77 -21.93
CA LEU A 15 22.23 -12.86 -20.93
C LEU A 15 22.24 -11.66 -19.98
N ALA A 16 23.41 -11.29 -19.46
CA ALA A 16 23.58 -10.10 -18.63
C ALA A 16 23.11 -8.84 -19.36
N ALA A 17 23.45 -8.71 -20.65
CA ALA A 17 23.07 -7.56 -21.46
C ALA A 17 21.56 -7.47 -21.66
N GLN A 18 20.90 -8.60 -21.90
CA GLN A 18 19.44 -8.64 -22.04
C GLN A 18 18.73 -8.30 -20.72
N ILE A 19 19.23 -8.80 -19.59
CA ILE A 19 18.64 -8.47 -18.28
C ILE A 19 18.82 -6.99 -17.98
N LEU A 20 20.02 -6.45 -18.21
CA LEU A 20 20.32 -5.03 -18.03
C LEU A 20 19.44 -4.15 -18.92
N GLU A 21 19.35 -4.44 -20.21
CA GLU A 21 18.50 -3.69 -21.16
C GLU A 21 17.04 -3.67 -20.69
N ARG A 22 16.52 -4.81 -20.20
CA ARG A 22 15.17 -4.90 -19.66
C ARG A 22 15.00 -4.12 -18.36
N GLY A 23 15.95 -4.22 -17.43
CA GLY A 23 15.95 -3.48 -16.17
C GLY A 23 16.00 -1.96 -16.38
N LEU A 24 16.74 -1.50 -17.40
CA LEU A 24 16.82 -0.09 -17.77
C LEU A 24 15.59 0.42 -18.54
N THR A 25 14.91 -0.45 -19.27
CA THR A 25 13.69 -0.09 -20.02
C THR A 25 12.45 -0.09 -19.13
N ASP A 26 12.38 -0.98 -18.14
CA ASP A 26 11.23 -1.17 -17.26
C ASP A 26 11.41 -0.42 -15.93
N SER A 27 11.04 0.86 -15.93
CA SER A 27 11.16 1.74 -14.77
C SER A 27 10.23 1.39 -13.59
N LEU A 28 9.23 0.52 -13.82
CA LEU A 28 8.23 0.18 -12.80
C LEU A 28 8.67 -0.98 -11.90
N ARG A 29 9.62 -1.82 -12.35
CA ARG A 29 9.97 -3.06 -11.66
C ARG A 29 11.49 -3.31 -11.53
N PRO A 30 12.31 -2.31 -11.16
CA PRO A 30 13.75 -2.51 -11.06
C PRO A 30 14.12 -3.56 -9.98
N GLU A 31 13.37 -3.62 -8.87
CA GLU A 31 13.50 -4.63 -7.80
C GLU A 31 13.36 -6.07 -8.33
N LEU A 32 12.43 -6.31 -9.27
CA LEU A 32 12.22 -7.64 -9.84
C LEU A 32 13.45 -8.13 -10.61
N TYR A 33 14.08 -7.25 -11.39
CA TYR A 33 15.29 -7.58 -12.14
C TYR A 33 16.52 -7.68 -11.22
N GLY A 34 16.60 -6.85 -10.18
CA GLY A 34 17.61 -6.98 -9.13
C GLY A 34 17.56 -8.35 -8.43
N GLY A 35 16.37 -8.76 -7.99
CA GLY A 35 16.14 -10.07 -7.38
C GLY A 35 16.34 -11.24 -8.35
N LEU A 36 16.07 -11.06 -9.65
CA LEU A 36 16.41 -12.04 -10.68
C LEU A 36 17.93 -12.23 -10.79
N CYS A 37 18.68 -11.13 -10.85
CA CYS A 37 20.15 -11.19 -10.87
C CYS A 37 20.68 -11.89 -9.61
N GLN A 38 20.17 -11.54 -8.42
CA GLN A 38 20.54 -12.21 -7.17
C GLN A 38 20.33 -13.72 -7.26
N ARG A 39 19.16 -14.14 -7.69
CA ARG A 39 18.83 -15.56 -7.80
C ARG A 39 19.73 -16.31 -8.79
N ILE A 40 20.11 -15.67 -9.89
CA ILE A 40 21.07 -16.24 -10.84
C ILE A 40 22.43 -16.42 -10.15
N VAL A 41 22.92 -15.39 -9.44
CA VAL A 41 24.19 -15.45 -8.70
C VAL A 41 24.17 -16.55 -7.64
N ASP A 42 23.10 -16.65 -6.85
CA ASP A 42 22.94 -17.68 -5.81
C ASP A 42 22.97 -19.10 -6.39
N GLU A 43 22.29 -19.34 -7.52
CA GLU A 43 22.27 -20.64 -8.19
C GLU A 43 23.65 -20.99 -8.78
N LEU A 44 24.35 -20.02 -9.36
CA LEU A 44 25.71 -20.19 -9.87
C LEU A 44 26.71 -20.43 -8.74
N GLU A 45 26.60 -19.72 -7.62
CA GLU A 45 27.41 -19.99 -6.43
C GLU A 45 27.11 -21.37 -5.84
N GLY A 46 25.83 -21.74 -5.75
CA GLY A 46 25.41 -23.09 -5.35
C GLY A 46 25.98 -24.17 -6.26
N GLU A 47 26.04 -23.92 -7.57
CA GLU A 47 26.70 -24.81 -8.53
C GLU A 47 28.21 -24.91 -8.27
N ARG A 48 28.92 -23.78 -8.15
CA ARG A 48 30.35 -23.74 -7.81
C ARG A 48 30.65 -24.50 -6.52
N ASN A 49 29.82 -24.33 -5.50
CA ASN A 49 29.94 -25.03 -4.21
C ASN A 49 29.76 -26.55 -4.37
N ARG A 50 28.77 -27.00 -5.15
CA ARG A 50 28.60 -28.43 -5.47
C ARG A 50 29.81 -29.00 -6.20
N TRP A 51 30.42 -28.23 -7.12
CA TRP A 51 31.62 -28.66 -7.82
C TRP A 51 32.86 -28.75 -6.93
N ARG A 52 33.03 -27.84 -5.97
CA ARG A 52 34.13 -27.94 -4.98
C ARG A 52 34.09 -29.24 -4.17
N MET A 53 32.90 -29.83 -3.97
CA MET A 53 32.76 -31.12 -3.30
C MET A 53 33.23 -32.30 -4.16
N VAL A 54 33.20 -32.16 -5.49
CA VAL A 54 33.66 -33.19 -6.45
C VAL A 54 35.14 -32.99 -6.79
N GLU A 55 35.55 -31.74 -6.98
CA GLU A 55 36.91 -31.33 -7.34
C GLU A 55 37.33 -30.18 -6.43
N LEU A 56 38.14 -30.49 -5.42
CA LEU A 56 38.53 -29.57 -4.34
C LEU A 56 39.19 -28.27 -4.84
N TYR A 57 39.78 -28.32 -6.05
CA TYR A 57 40.45 -27.20 -6.71
C TYR A 57 39.62 -26.57 -7.84
N HIS A 58 38.32 -26.85 -7.90
CA HIS A 58 37.43 -26.16 -8.82
C HIS A 58 37.23 -24.71 -8.38
N VAL A 59 38.15 -23.87 -8.81
CA VAL A 59 38.03 -22.41 -8.76
C VAL A 59 37.41 -22.04 -10.09
N GLY A 60 36.08 -21.87 -10.13
CA GLY A 60 35.39 -21.34 -11.31
C GLY A 60 36.10 -20.07 -11.79
N ASN A 61 36.08 -19.78 -13.10
CA ASN A 61 36.83 -18.64 -13.61
C ASN A 61 36.16 -17.33 -13.16
N PRO A 62 36.73 -16.58 -12.19
CA PRO A 62 36.07 -15.39 -11.66
C PRO A 62 36.00 -14.27 -12.68
N ILE A 63 36.77 -14.34 -13.77
CA ILE A 63 36.81 -13.33 -14.84
C ILE A 63 35.64 -13.49 -15.81
N HIS A 64 35.08 -14.71 -15.92
CA HIS A 64 34.00 -15.03 -16.84
C HIS A 64 32.75 -15.47 -16.07
N SER A 65 32.48 -14.79 -14.96
CA SER A 65 31.29 -15.04 -14.17
C SER A 65 30.16 -14.09 -14.56
N PHE A 66 28.93 -14.46 -14.21
CA PHE A 66 27.77 -13.60 -14.49
C PHE A 66 27.87 -12.27 -13.73
N GLU A 67 28.42 -12.29 -12.51
CA GLU A 67 28.67 -11.12 -11.67
C GLU A 67 29.61 -10.13 -12.35
N THR A 68 30.74 -10.59 -12.89
CA THR A 68 31.68 -9.70 -13.58
C THR A 68 31.10 -9.18 -14.89
N ALA A 69 30.31 -9.98 -15.60
CA ALA A 69 29.63 -9.57 -16.83
C ALA A 69 28.58 -8.49 -16.56
N ILE A 70 27.68 -8.69 -15.60
CA ILE A 70 26.63 -7.73 -15.27
C ILE A 70 27.23 -6.45 -14.67
N GLN A 71 28.27 -6.56 -13.83
CA GLN A 71 28.99 -5.41 -13.30
C GLN A 71 29.60 -4.56 -14.42
N ALA A 72 30.41 -5.16 -15.29
CA ALA A 72 31.09 -4.44 -16.36
C ALA A 72 30.10 -3.75 -17.30
N GLN A 73 29.00 -4.42 -17.64
CA GLN A 73 27.98 -3.86 -18.52
C GLN A 73 27.15 -2.76 -17.84
N ALA A 74 26.78 -2.93 -16.57
CA ALA A 74 25.99 -1.94 -15.85
C ALA A 74 26.79 -0.63 -15.66
N LEU A 75 28.08 -0.73 -15.33
CA LEU A 75 28.97 0.44 -15.19
C LEU A 75 29.21 1.12 -16.54
N ALA A 76 29.52 0.35 -17.59
CA ALA A 76 29.72 0.92 -18.93
C ALA A 76 28.45 1.63 -19.45
N GLU A 77 27.28 1.10 -19.14
CA GLU A 77 26.01 1.67 -19.58
C GLU A 77 25.64 2.92 -18.78
N ILE A 78 25.92 2.98 -17.47
CA ILE A 78 25.69 4.23 -16.72
C ILE A 78 26.65 5.33 -17.17
N ASP A 79 27.93 5.03 -17.43
CA ASP A 79 28.87 6.02 -17.96
C ASP A 79 28.39 6.57 -19.30
N ARG A 80 27.88 5.69 -20.18
CA ARG A 80 27.28 6.10 -21.45
C ARG A 80 26.08 7.03 -21.24
N ILE A 81 25.21 6.72 -20.27
CA ILE A 81 24.01 7.51 -19.94
C ILE A 81 24.38 8.84 -19.28
N VAL A 82 25.41 8.90 -18.44
CA VAL A 82 25.90 10.15 -17.83
C VAL A 82 26.38 11.13 -18.92
N VAL A 83 27.08 10.64 -19.95
CA VAL A 83 27.64 11.51 -20.99
C VAL A 83 26.60 11.87 -22.07
N HIS A 84 25.71 10.95 -22.44
CA HIS A 84 24.85 11.10 -23.62
C HIS A 84 23.35 10.90 -23.36
N GLY A 85 22.97 10.45 -22.17
CA GLY A 85 21.60 10.11 -21.82
C GLY A 85 20.76 11.31 -21.42
N SER A 86 19.45 11.06 -21.30
CA SER A 86 18.52 11.99 -20.67
C SER A 86 18.52 11.84 -19.15
N ASP A 87 18.14 12.89 -18.42
CA ASP A 87 18.03 12.87 -16.96
C ASP A 87 17.11 11.73 -16.46
N GLU A 88 16.06 11.42 -17.21
CA GLU A 88 15.15 10.31 -16.90
C GLU A 88 15.84 8.95 -17.00
N GLN A 89 16.63 8.73 -18.05
CA GLN A 89 17.40 7.49 -18.21
C GLN A 89 18.46 7.36 -17.12
N LEU A 90 19.13 8.47 -16.77
CA LEU A 90 20.09 8.50 -15.69
C LEU A 90 19.43 8.12 -14.37
N ARG A 91 18.24 8.65 -14.09
CA ARG A 91 17.47 8.33 -12.89
C ARG A 91 17.07 6.85 -12.82
N VAL A 92 16.58 6.28 -13.92
CA VAL A 92 16.19 4.86 -13.98
C VAL A 92 17.42 3.95 -13.83
N ALA A 93 18.52 4.27 -14.51
CA ALA A 93 19.77 3.53 -14.40
C ALA A 93 20.34 3.58 -12.98
N ALA A 94 20.38 4.77 -12.38
CA ALA A 94 20.84 4.98 -11.01
C ALA A 94 19.99 4.19 -10.01
N ARG A 95 18.65 4.19 -10.15
CA ARG A 95 17.77 3.35 -9.33
C ARG A 95 18.09 1.87 -9.49
N PHE A 96 18.27 1.39 -10.72
CA PHE A 96 18.55 -0.02 -10.98
C PHE A 96 19.90 -0.46 -10.40
N LEU A 97 20.94 0.38 -10.47
CA LEU A 97 22.22 0.11 -9.78
C LEU A 97 22.04 0.03 -8.26
N GLY A 98 21.20 0.90 -7.69
CA GLY A 98 20.84 0.83 -6.27
C GLY A 98 20.22 -0.52 -5.89
N GLU A 99 19.31 -1.06 -6.71
CA GLU A 99 18.73 -2.40 -6.49
C GLU A 99 19.80 -3.49 -6.60
N LEU A 100 20.68 -3.44 -7.60
CA LEU A 100 21.76 -4.42 -7.75
C LEU A 100 22.71 -4.43 -6.55
N LEU A 101 22.98 -3.25 -5.96
CA LEU A 101 23.76 -3.13 -4.74
C LEU A 101 23.04 -3.72 -3.52
N VAL A 102 21.75 -3.41 -3.34
CA VAL A 102 20.94 -3.96 -2.23
C VAL A 102 20.85 -5.48 -2.29
N HIS A 103 20.77 -6.04 -3.49
CA HIS A 103 20.76 -7.48 -3.73
C HIS A 103 22.15 -8.15 -3.66
N GLY A 104 23.22 -7.38 -3.42
CA GLY A 104 24.59 -7.91 -3.31
C GLY A 104 25.18 -8.40 -4.64
N VAL A 105 24.59 -8.01 -5.77
CA VAL A 105 25.13 -8.31 -7.11
C VAL A 105 26.30 -7.37 -7.43
N LEU A 106 26.23 -6.13 -6.96
CA LEU A 106 27.32 -5.16 -6.98
C LEU A 106 27.86 -4.93 -5.58
N LEU A 107 29.12 -4.51 -5.49
CA LEU A 107 29.77 -4.11 -4.24
C LEU A 107 29.87 -2.58 -4.15
N PRO A 108 29.94 -2.00 -2.93
CA PRO A 108 30.06 -0.55 -2.74
C PRO A 108 31.25 0.08 -3.49
N GLN A 109 32.36 -0.65 -3.58
CA GLN A 109 33.55 -0.23 -4.31
C GLN A 109 33.35 -0.10 -5.82
N ASP A 110 32.38 -0.82 -6.38
CA ASP A 110 32.13 -0.84 -7.83
C ASP A 110 31.36 0.40 -8.29
N VAL A 111 30.59 1.02 -7.39
CA VAL A 111 29.70 2.16 -7.68
C VAL A 111 30.22 3.50 -7.14
N GLY A 112 31.40 3.50 -6.50
CA GLY A 112 31.98 4.69 -5.87
C GLY A 112 32.18 5.86 -6.84
N GLU A 113 32.79 5.61 -8.00
CA GLU A 113 33.01 6.64 -9.04
C GLU A 113 31.70 7.21 -9.58
N THR A 114 30.67 6.37 -9.72
CA THR A 114 29.33 6.80 -10.15
C THR A 114 28.70 7.73 -9.11
N ILE A 115 28.77 7.39 -7.81
CA ILE A 115 28.23 8.23 -6.73
C ILE A 115 28.98 9.56 -6.67
N GLU A 116 30.31 9.54 -6.77
CA GLU A 116 31.12 10.75 -6.82
C GLU A 116 30.68 11.64 -8.00
N THR A 117 30.52 11.07 -9.19
CA THR A 117 30.06 11.78 -10.38
C THR A 117 28.67 12.41 -10.19
N LEU A 118 27.72 11.67 -9.59
CA LEU A 118 26.37 12.17 -9.30
C LEU A 118 26.39 13.27 -8.22
N THR A 119 27.25 13.14 -7.22
CA THR A 119 27.42 14.11 -6.13
C THR A 119 28.01 15.40 -6.67
N THR A 120 29.12 15.34 -7.40
CA THR A 120 29.73 16.50 -8.07
C THR A 120 28.76 17.16 -9.06
N GLY A 121 27.96 16.37 -9.78
CA GLY A 121 26.90 16.91 -10.62
C GLY A 121 25.86 17.73 -9.84
N ALA A 122 25.40 17.19 -8.70
CA ALA A 122 24.44 17.85 -7.82
C ALA A 122 25.00 19.14 -7.19
N GLU A 123 26.27 19.15 -6.78
CA GLU A 123 26.99 20.33 -6.30
C GLU A 123 27.03 21.44 -7.34
N ASN A 124 27.23 21.09 -8.61
CA ASN A 124 27.19 22.01 -9.74
C ASN A 124 25.76 22.43 -10.15
N ASN A 125 24.79 22.28 -9.25
CA ASN A 125 23.38 22.63 -9.42
C ASN A 125 22.71 21.91 -10.60
N ASN A 126 23.17 20.70 -10.95
CA ASN A 126 22.52 19.86 -11.95
C ASN A 126 21.39 19.04 -11.31
N GLU A 127 20.16 19.39 -11.67
CA GLU A 127 18.96 18.76 -11.11
C GLU A 127 18.87 17.26 -11.45
N GLY A 128 19.23 16.87 -12.69
CA GLY A 128 19.18 15.47 -13.13
C GLY A 128 20.10 14.57 -12.29
N HIS A 129 21.29 15.06 -11.95
CA HIS A 129 22.25 14.33 -11.12
C HIS A 129 21.78 14.22 -9.67
N ALA A 130 21.20 15.28 -9.11
CA ALA A 130 20.62 15.24 -7.76
C ALA A 130 19.45 14.25 -7.67
N LEU A 131 18.56 14.23 -8.68
CA LEU A 131 17.44 13.28 -8.72
C LEU A 131 17.92 11.85 -8.93
N ALA A 132 18.95 11.64 -9.75
CA ALA A 132 19.55 10.33 -9.96
C ALA A 132 20.25 9.80 -8.69
N LEU A 133 20.97 10.66 -7.96
CA LEU A 133 21.57 10.31 -6.66
C LEU A 133 20.52 9.84 -5.67
N VAL A 134 19.41 10.58 -5.51
CA VAL A 134 18.32 10.17 -4.62
C VAL A 134 17.63 8.89 -5.11
N ALA A 135 17.49 8.72 -6.43
CA ALA A 135 16.94 7.49 -6.99
C ALA A 135 17.84 6.27 -6.73
N PHE A 136 19.17 6.43 -6.79
CA PHE A 136 20.14 5.41 -6.43
C PHE A 136 20.09 5.03 -4.95
N LEU A 137 19.96 6.01 -4.06
CA LEU A 137 19.91 5.77 -2.61
C LEU A 137 18.54 5.23 -2.14
N SER A 138 17.48 5.44 -2.92
CA SER A 138 16.11 5.07 -2.51
C SER A 138 15.94 3.58 -2.16
N PRO A 139 16.44 2.60 -2.93
CA PRO A 139 16.40 1.18 -2.55
C PRO A 139 17.20 0.91 -1.28
N ILE A 140 18.35 1.56 -1.13
CA ILE A 140 19.28 1.38 -0.01
C ILE A 140 18.62 1.78 1.32
N PHE A 141 17.83 2.85 1.34
CA PHE A 141 17.12 3.29 2.55
C PHE A 141 16.16 2.24 3.14
N HIS A 142 15.67 1.32 2.30
CA HIS A 142 14.72 0.27 2.71
C HIS A 142 15.41 -1.08 2.91
N ALA A 143 16.71 -1.19 2.62
CA ALA A 143 17.47 -2.42 2.77
C ALA A 143 17.68 -2.78 4.25
N PRO A 144 17.73 -4.07 4.60
CA PRO A 144 17.98 -4.49 5.99
C PRO A 144 19.36 -4.03 6.50
N ASP A 145 20.35 -3.96 5.60
CA ASP A 145 21.72 -3.51 5.90
C ASP A 145 21.98 -2.05 5.50
N ALA A 146 20.93 -1.21 5.46
CA ALA A 146 21.00 0.18 5.00
C ALA A 146 22.16 0.97 5.63
N ILE A 147 22.34 0.89 6.95
CA ILE A 147 23.39 1.64 7.68
C ILE A 147 24.78 1.27 7.15
N ARG A 148 25.07 -0.03 6.99
CA ARG A 148 26.37 -0.52 6.53
C ARG A 148 26.64 -0.11 5.08
N LEU A 149 25.62 -0.19 4.23
CA LEU A 149 25.73 0.23 2.84
C LEU A 149 25.99 1.74 2.76
N LEU A 150 25.22 2.56 3.48
CA LEU A 150 25.39 4.02 3.49
C LEU A 150 26.77 4.45 4.03
N GLU A 151 27.27 3.80 5.08
CA GLU A 151 28.63 4.01 5.60
C GLU A 151 29.69 3.63 4.57
N SER A 152 29.55 2.47 3.92
CA SER A 152 30.53 2.00 2.93
C SER A 152 30.60 2.87 1.67
N LEU A 153 29.50 3.53 1.33
CA LEU A 153 29.40 4.45 0.20
C LEU A 153 29.79 5.89 0.56
N VAL A 154 30.00 6.18 1.85
CA VAL A 154 30.25 7.56 2.34
C VAL A 154 29.11 8.51 1.90
N ALA A 155 27.88 7.97 1.81
CA ALA A 155 26.75 8.66 1.19
C ALA A 155 26.26 9.85 2.04
N ILE A 156 26.30 9.72 3.37
CA ILE A 156 25.85 10.78 4.29
C ILE A 156 26.74 12.02 4.15
N ASP A 157 28.06 11.84 4.21
CA ASP A 157 29.02 12.95 4.07
C ASP A 157 28.87 13.64 2.70
N GLY A 158 28.64 12.87 1.63
CA GLY A 158 28.37 13.42 0.30
C GLY A 158 27.10 14.27 0.24
N LEU A 159 26.00 13.82 0.86
CA LEU A 159 24.75 14.58 0.94
C LEU A 159 24.91 15.86 1.78
N GLU A 160 25.63 15.78 2.90
CA GLU A 160 25.95 16.94 3.73
C GLU A 160 26.80 17.97 2.98
N HIS A 161 27.81 17.51 2.23
CA HIS A 161 28.66 18.35 1.41
C HIS A 161 27.85 19.12 0.35
N ILE A 162 26.92 18.46 -0.35
CA ILE A 162 26.01 19.14 -1.30
C ILE A 162 25.20 20.24 -0.61
N LEU A 163 24.71 20.03 0.62
CA LEU A 163 23.89 21.01 1.34
C LEU A 163 24.68 22.21 1.85
N GLN A 164 25.99 22.08 2.05
CA GLN A 164 26.88 23.18 2.43
C GLN A 164 27.09 24.18 1.29
N GLU A 165 26.88 23.76 0.05
CA GLU A 165 27.00 24.65 -1.10
C GLU A 165 25.88 25.70 -1.14
N ASP A 166 26.27 26.98 -1.27
CA ASP A 166 25.33 28.11 -1.31
C ASP A 166 24.68 28.29 -2.69
N SER A 167 25.26 27.68 -3.73
CA SER A 167 24.88 27.88 -5.13
C SER A 167 23.76 26.95 -5.63
N ILE A 168 23.37 25.95 -4.83
CA ILE A 168 22.35 24.98 -5.23
C ILE A 168 20.93 25.57 -5.22
N SER A 169 20.12 25.12 -6.17
CA SER A 169 18.71 25.51 -6.24
C SER A 169 17.93 25.00 -5.01
N LEU A 170 16.86 25.73 -4.65
CA LEU A 170 15.97 25.34 -3.54
C LEU A 170 15.36 23.94 -3.74
N LYS A 171 15.13 23.54 -5.00
CA LYS A 171 14.58 22.23 -5.34
C LYS A 171 15.59 21.11 -5.01
N ILE A 172 16.84 21.27 -5.44
CA ILE A 172 17.92 20.32 -5.12
C ILE A 172 18.11 20.26 -3.60
N ARG A 173 18.17 21.41 -2.93
CA ARG A 173 18.30 21.49 -1.46
C ARG A 173 17.20 20.70 -0.75
N TYR A 174 15.94 20.86 -1.16
CA TYR A 174 14.82 20.13 -0.56
C TYR A 174 14.93 18.61 -0.80
N VAL A 175 15.25 18.21 -2.04
CA VAL A 175 15.38 16.80 -2.42
C VAL A 175 16.51 16.12 -1.64
N ILE A 176 17.68 16.75 -1.55
CA ILE A 176 18.84 16.25 -0.83
C ILE A 176 18.59 16.23 0.68
N MET A 177 17.94 17.26 1.24
CA MET A 177 17.58 17.29 2.66
C MET A 177 16.63 16.14 3.05
N ASN A 178 15.64 15.85 2.20
CA ASN A 178 14.75 14.68 2.39
C ASN A 178 15.50 13.35 2.26
N ALA A 179 16.48 13.26 1.35
CA ALA A 179 17.33 12.07 1.23
C ALA A 179 18.24 11.89 2.46
N LEU A 180 18.80 12.98 2.99
CA LEU A 180 19.63 12.97 4.18
C LEU A 180 18.83 12.53 5.41
N ASP A 181 17.61 13.04 5.61
CA ASP A 181 16.75 12.61 6.71
C ASP A 181 16.48 11.09 6.68
N LYS A 182 16.22 10.55 5.48
CA LYS A 182 16.06 9.10 5.27
C LYS A 182 17.35 8.32 5.45
N ALA A 183 18.50 8.88 5.08
CA ALA A 183 19.80 8.24 5.25
C ALA A 183 20.21 8.15 6.73
N THR A 184 19.91 9.19 7.52
CA THR A 184 20.19 9.24 8.96
C THR A 184 19.22 8.35 9.75
N ASN A 185 17.98 8.22 9.27
CA ASN A 185 16.95 7.39 9.89
C ASN A 185 16.38 6.37 8.89
N PRO A 186 17.19 5.37 8.46
CA PRO A 186 16.74 4.38 7.51
C PRO A 186 15.59 3.58 8.14
N LYS A 187 14.48 3.49 7.41
CA LYS A 187 13.32 2.68 7.78
C LYS A 187 13.39 1.41 6.93
N PRO A 188 14.11 0.37 7.36
CA PRO A 188 14.17 -0.88 6.61
C PRO A 188 12.75 -1.37 6.38
N ASN A 189 12.45 -1.82 5.16
CA ASN A 189 11.19 -2.49 4.90
C ASN A 189 11.12 -3.69 5.86
N ASP A 190 10.07 -3.75 6.68
CA ASP A 190 9.92 -4.85 7.62
C ASP A 190 9.83 -6.15 6.81
N MET A 191 10.90 -6.94 6.81
CA MET A 191 10.99 -8.21 6.08
C MET A 191 9.91 -9.20 6.53
N PHE A 192 9.29 -8.94 7.68
CA PHE A 192 8.19 -9.72 8.23
C PHE A 192 6.81 -9.21 7.81
N GLY A 193 6.74 -8.19 6.94
CA GLY A 193 5.49 -7.54 6.54
C GLY A 193 4.71 -7.04 7.76
N THR A 194 3.38 -6.96 7.63
CA THR A 194 2.46 -6.61 8.73
C THR A 194 2.25 -7.74 9.75
N VAL A 195 3.17 -8.71 9.84
CA VAL A 195 3.08 -9.79 10.82
C VAL A 195 3.73 -9.31 12.13
N PRO A 196 2.97 -9.23 13.24
CA PRO A 196 3.55 -8.82 14.51
C PRO A 196 4.68 -9.78 14.92
N ARG A 197 5.84 -9.20 15.21
CA ARG A 197 7.10 -9.93 15.50
C ARG A 197 7.00 -10.90 16.69
N SER A 198 6.01 -10.72 17.56
CA SER A 198 5.71 -11.62 18.68
C SER A 198 5.41 -13.04 18.22
N GLU A 199 4.74 -13.23 17.08
CA GLU A 199 4.41 -14.57 16.54
C GLU A 199 5.65 -15.30 15.99
N ILE A 200 6.64 -14.57 15.47
CA ILE A 200 7.79 -15.14 14.77
C ILE A 200 8.90 -15.55 15.74
N TYR A 201 9.14 -14.75 16.78
CA TYR A 201 10.19 -15.04 17.74
C TYR A 201 9.73 -15.92 18.90
N GLY A 202 8.43 -16.23 19.01
CA GLY A 202 7.88 -16.92 20.18
C GLY A 202 8.18 -16.18 21.49
N LEU A 203 8.55 -14.89 21.37
CA LEU A 203 8.67 -13.97 22.48
C LEU A 203 7.23 -13.55 22.78
N ASP A 204 6.54 -14.41 23.51
CA ASP A 204 5.58 -13.90 24.47
C ASP A 204 6.34 -12.83 25.23
N VAL A 205 5.97 -11.57 25.04
CA VAL A 205 6.41 -10.50 25.91
C VAL A 205 5.71 -10.78 27.25
N GLU A 206 6.22 -11.76 27.99
CA GLU A 206 6.15 -11.73 29.43
C GLU A 206 6.94 -10.46 29.77
N GLU A 207 6.22 -9.34 29.88
CA GLU A 207 6.73 -8.14 30.53
C GLU A 207 7.04 -8.54 31.97
N ASP A 208 8.24 -9.07 32.19
CA ASP A 208 8.89 -9.00 33.47
C ASP A 208 9.03 -7.51 33.79
N GLN A 209 8.08 -7.03 34.60
CA GLN A 209 8.12 -5.75 35.28
C GLN A 209 9.30 -5.76 36.25
N ASP A 210 10.51 -5.52 35.75
CA ASP A 210 11.64 -5.10 36.56
C ASP A 210 11.80 -3.59 36.45
N ASP A 211 11.29 -2.90 37.47
CA ASP A 211 11.65 -1.58 38.02
C ASP A 211 12.63 -0.72 37.19
N PHE A 212 12.16 -0.13 36.09
CA PHE A 212 12.77 1.09 35.54
C PHE A 212 11.77 2.23 35.60
N ASP A 213 11.98 3.12 36.59
CA ASP A 213 11.33 4.42 36.77
C ASP A 213 11.37 5.23 35.47
N THR A 214 10.35 5.06 34.64
CA THR A 214 10.05 5.95 33.51
C THR A 214 8.68 6.56 33.82
N PRO A 215 8.57 7.89 33.97
CA PRO A 215 7.35 8.51 34.49
C PRO A 215 6.22 8.36 33.48
N SER A 216 5.20 7.61 33.88
CA SER A 216 3.96 7.40 33.12
C SER A 216 3.23 8.73 32.87
N PRO A 217 2.69 8.96 31.66
CA PRO A 217 1.73 10.04 31.42
C PRO A 217 0.39 9.74 32.13
N PRO A 218 -0.41 10.77 32.46
CA PRO A 218 -1.50 10.64 33.42
C PRO A 218 -2.71 9.89 32.86
N ASP A 219 -3.20 8.94 33.66
CA ASP A 219 -4.58 8.44 33.80
C ASP A 219 -5.39 8.20 32.51
N VAL A 220 -5.18 7.03 31.89
CA VAL A 220 -6.22 6.38 31.08
C VAL A 220 -7.12 5.59 32.04
N PRO A 221 -8.44 5.84 32.10
CA PRO A 221 -9.31 5.19 33.08
C PRO A 221 -9.36 3.66 32.90
N GLU A 222 -9.25 2.93 34.01
CA GLU A 222 -9.26 1.44 34.19
C GLU A 222 -10.47 0.69 33.58
N ARG A 223 -11.31 1.32 32.77
CA ARG A 223 -12.54 0.74 32.20
C ARG A 223 -12.31 -0.23 31.03
N PHE A 224 -11.08 -0.41 30.57
CA PHE A 224 -10.76 -1.21 29.38
C PHE A 224 -9.95 -2.49 29.65
N SER A 225 -9.82 -2.90 30.92
CA SER A 225 -9.14 -4.16 31.26
C SER A 225 -10.03 -5.38 30.97
N PHE A 226 -9.93 -5.89 29.74
CA PHE A 226 -10.58 -7.13 29.31
C PHE A 226 -9.59 -8.31 29.41
N PRO A 227 -10.06 -9.56 29.56
CA PRO A 227 -9.17 -10.72 29.52
C PRO A 227 -8.44 -10.77 28.15
N PRO A 228 -7.10 -10.78 28.13
CA PRO A 228 -6.30 -10.57 26.91
C PRO A 228 -6.50 -11.64 25.83
N LYS A 229 -6.98 -12.83 26.22
CA LYS A 229 -7.27 -13.92 25.27
C LYS A 229 -8.45 -13.62 24.35
N ILE A 230 -9.45 -12.89 24.84
CA ILE A 230 -10.69 -12.65 24.09
C ILE A 230 -10.51 -11.47 23.13
N THR A 231 -9.79 -10.44 23.56
CA THR A 231 -9.40 -9.33 22.69
C THR A 231 -8.53 -9.81 21.53
N LEU A 232 -7.56 -10.70 21.80
CA LEU A 232 -6.72 -11.30 20.77
C LEU A 232 -7.55 -12.10 19.76
N GLN A 233 -8.45 -12.98 20.22
CA GLN A 233 -9.33 -13.75 19.35
C GLN A 233 -10.23 -12.85 18.49
N CYS A 234 -10.78 -11.78 19.06
CA CYS A 234 -11.58 -10.80 18.31
C CYS A 234 -10.74 -10.11 17.22
N HIS A 235 -9.50 -9.76 17.52
CA HIS A 235 -8.59 -9.10 16.56
C HIS A 235 -8.18 -10.04 15.42
N GLU A 236 -7.79 -11.28 15.72
CA GLU A 236 -7.47 -12.31 14.72
C GLU A 236 -8.64 -12.57 13.77
N LYS A 237 -9.86 -12.67 14.33
CA LYS A 237 -11.07 -12.91 13.53
C LYS A 237 -11.48 -11.69 12.72
N ALA A 238 -11.27 -10.47 13.24
CA ALA A 238 -11.45 -9.24 12.47
C ALA A 238 -10.48 -9.20 11.28
N ARG A 239 -9.19 -9.52 11.49
CA ARG A 239 -8.20 -9.59 10.41
C ARG A 239 -8.58 -10.63 9.35
N ALA A 240 -8.98 -11.83 9.77
CA ALA A 240 -9.43 -12.88 8.85
C ALA A 240 -10.67 -12.45 8.05
N PHE A 241 -11.58 -11.68 8.67
CA PHE A 241 -12.76 -11.15 8.00
C PHE A 241 -12.41 -10.21 6.84
N PHE A 242 -11.44 -9.31 7.01
CA PHE A 242 -10.98 -8.43 5.92
C PHE A 242 -10.20 -9.19 4.84
N SER A 243 -9.38 -10.18 5.22
CA SER A 243 -8.62 -10.99 4.25
C SER A 243 -9.52 -11.85 3.35
N TYR A 244 -10.53 -12.53 3.93
CA TYR A 244 -11.38 -13.45 3.19
C TYR A 244 -12.69 -12.81 2.68
N ARG A 245 -13.07 -11.63 3.21
CA ARG A 245 -14.30 -10.89 2.88
C ARG A 245 -15.59 -11.73 2.98
N GLN A 246 -15.61 -12.69 3.91
CA GLN A 246 -16.72 -13.62 4.11
C GLN A 246 -17.66 -13.15 5.24
N LEU A 247 -18.84 -12.65 4.86
CA LEU A 247 -19.89 -12.24 5.80
C LEU A 247 -20.44 -13.37 6.69
N PRO A 248 -20.69 -14.61 6.19
CA PRO A 248 -21.25 -15.68 7.03
C PRO A 248 -20.34 -16.10 8.18
N THR A 249 -19.02 -16.16 7.92
CA THR A 249 -18.01 -16.56 8.90
C THR A 249 -17.96 -15.60 10.10
N ALA A 250 -18.15 -14.31 9.87
CA ALA A 250 -18.22 -13.32 10.95
C ALA A 250 -19.52 -13.43 11.76
N GLU A 251 -20.64 -13.79 11.14
CA GLU A 251 -21.91 -14.03 11.86
C GLU A 251 -21.83 -15.24 12.78
N GLU A 252 -21.23 -16.33 12.31
CA GLU A 252 -20.99 -17.52 13.12
C GLU A 252 -20.16 -17.17 14.35
N PHE A 253 -19.12 -16.34 14.19
CA PHE A 253 -18.32 -15.86 15.31
C PHE A 253 -19.12 -14.99 16.28
N PHE A 254 -19.95 -14.06 15.79
CA PHE A 254 -20.88 -13.29 16.64
C PHE A 254 -21.83 -14.18 17.45
N SER A 255 -22.28 -15.29 16.87
CA SER A 255 -23.17 -16.25 17.53
C SER A 255 -22.44 -17.11 18.58
N ALA A 256 -21.17 -17.43 18.34
CA ALA A 256 -20.32 -18.18 19.25
C ALA A 256 -19.84 -17.33 20.45
N LEU A 257 -19.80 -16.01 20.28
CA LEU A 257 -19.31 -15.09 21.31
C LEU A 257 -20.35 -14.83 22.41
N GLU A 258 -19.89 -14.87 23.67
CA GLU A 258 -20.70 -14.49 24.82
C GLU A 258 -21.15 -13.02 24.72
N SER A 259 -22.36 -12.71 25.19
CA SER A 259 -22.96 -11.37 25.07
C SER A 259 -22.09 -10.24 25.63
N LYS A 260 -21.34 -10.52 26.71
CA LYS A 260 -20.43 -9.56 27.35
C LYS A 260 -19.19 -9.19 26.52
N TYR A 261 -18.86 -9.91 25.45
CA TYR A 261 -17.66 -9.63 24.63
C TYR A 261 -17.99 -9.15 23.22
N ARG A 262 -19.28 -9.07 22.86
CA ARG A 262 -19.70 -8.67 21.51
C ARG A 262 -19.27 -7.26 21.14
N HIS A 263 -19.23 -6.35 22.11
CA HIS A 263 -18.73 -4.99 21.90
C HIS A 263 -17.23 -4.96 21.57
N VAL A 264 -16.43 -5.88 22.11
CA VAL A 264 -14.99 -5.99 21.82
C VAL A 264 -14.78 -6.35 20.36
N PHE A 265 -15.57 -7.29 19.82
CA PHE A 265 -15.47 -7.66 18.41
C PHE A 265 -15.92 -6.52 17.48
N VAL A 266 -16.97 -5.79 17.84
CA VAL A 266 -17.40 -4.58 17.11
C VAL A 266 -16.26 -3.54 17.10
N MET A 267 -15.64 -3.28 18.24
CA MET A 267 -14.50 -2.36 18.36
C MET A 267 -13.34 -2.79 17.45
N SER A 268 -12.94 -4.07 17.48
CA SER A 268 -11.86 -4.59 16.63
C SER A 268 -12.17 -4.45 15.13
N LEU A 269 -13.42 -4.65 14.71
CA LEU A 269 -13.83 -4.47 13.31
C LEU A 269 -13.77 -3.01 12.86
N VAL A 270 -14.25 -2.09 13.70
CA VAL A 270 -14.23 -0.65 13.41
C VAL A 270 -12.80 -0.13 13.36
N SER A 271 -11.96 -0.49 14.33
CA SER A 271 -10.55 -0.10 14.39
C SER A 271 -9.74 -0.60 13.19
N SER A 272 -9.96 -1.85 12.79
CA SER A 272 -9.33 -2.45 11.61
C SER A 272 -9.79 -1.75 10.31
N ALA A 273 -11.08 -1.44 10.19
CA ALA A 273 -11.60 -0.72 9.03
C ALA A 273 -11.05 0.71 8.94
N LEU A 274 -10.89 1.41 10.06
CA LEU A 274 -10.29 2.74 10.07
C LEU A 274 -8.81 2.69 9.70
N SER A 275 -8.06 1.73 10.25
CA SER A 275 -6.63 1.57 9.95
C SER A 275 -6.35 1.23 8.48
N SER A 276 -7.29 0.57 7.78
CA SER A 276 -7.18 0.30 6.35
C SER A 276 -7.31 1.57 5.47
N SER A 277 -7.95 2.64 5.97
CA SER A 277 -8.32 3.86 5.23
C SER A 277 -9.24 3.61 4.01
N ASP A 278 -9.66 2.38 3.76
CA ASP A 278 -10.39 1.98 2.57
C ASP A 278 -11.91 2.05 2.76
N HIS A 279 -12.58 2.80 1.88
CA HIS A 279 -14.04 2.89 1.86
C HIS A 279 -14.72 1.53 1.62
N SER A 280 -14.06 0.62 0.88
CA SER A 280 -14.61 -0.71 0.60
C SER A 280 -14.70 -1.58 1.86
N ASP A 281 -13.78 -1.40 2.81
CA ASP A 281 -13.72 -2.14 4.07
C ASP A 281 -14.74 -1.60 5.07
N ALA A 282 -14.92 -0.27 5.12
CA ALA A 282 -16.02 0.34 5.89
C ALA A 282 -17.40 -0.12 5.37
N MET A 283 -17.59 -0.23 4.05
CA MET A 283 -18.82 -0.75 3.46
C MET A 283 -19.04 -2.24 3.76
N LEU A 284 -17.97 -3.03 3.85
CA LEU A 284 -18.03 -4.45 4.22
C LEU A 284 -18.48 -4.62 5.68
N VAL A 285 -17.92 -3.85 6.59
CA VAL A 285 -18.34 -3.81 8.00
C VAL A 285 -19.78 -3.32 8.12
N ALA A 286 -20.14 -2.27 7.38
CA ALA A 286 -21.51 -1.77 7.36
C ALA A 286 -22.51 -2.83 6.86
N SER A 287 -22.13 -3.56 5.82
CA SER A 287 -22.94 -4.68 5.31
C SER A 287 -23.13 -5.75 6.37
N LEU A 288 -22.09 -6.09 7.16
CA LEU A 288 -22.19 -7.05 8.26
C LEU A 288 -23.12 -6.55 9.37
N PHE A 289 -22.98 -5.30 9.81
CA PHE A 289 -23.80 -4.71 10.87
C PHE A 289 -25.27 -4.53 10.47
N SER A 290 -25.55 -4.38 9.17
CA SER A 290 -26.92 -4.32 8.65
C SER A 290 -27.68 -5.66 8.74
N ARG A 291 -26.96 -6.80 8.88
CA ARG A 291 -27.60 -8.13 8.87
C ARG A 291 -28.42 -8.36 10.15
N GLU A 292 -29.63 -8.87 9.95
CA GLU A 292 -30.59 -9.16 11.03
C GLU A 292 -30.04 -10.03 12.19
N PRO A 293 -29.26 -11.12 11.96
CA PRO A 293 -28.73 -11.92 13.07
C PRO A 293 -27.75 -11.12 13.94
N VAL A 294 -26.86 -10.32 13.33
CA VAL A 294 -25.90 -9.49 14.06
C VAL A 294 -26.62 -8.42 14.88
N ARG A 295 -27.63 -7.76 14.29
CA ARG A 295 -28.44 -6.76 15.00
C ARG A 295 -29.13 -7.36 16.23
N LYS A 296 -29.78 -8.51 16.09
CA LYS A 296 -30.47 -9.18 17.20
C LYS A 296 -29.51 -9.57 18.34
N LEU A 297 -28.27 -9.91 18.02
CA LEU A 297 -27.25 -10.30 19.00
C LEU A 297 -26.63 -9.11 19.74
N CYS A 298 -26.54 -7.94 19.10
CA CYS A 298 -25.86 -6.76 19.65
C CYS A 298 -26.80 -5.76 20.36
N TRP A 299 -28.11 -5.78 20.07
CA TRP A 299 -29.10 -4.89 20.70
C TRP A 299 -29.33 -5.11 22.20
N PRO A 300 -29.38 -6.34 22.74
CA PRO A 300 -29.69 -6.56 24.16
C PRO A 300 -28.64 -6.01 25.15
N ALA A 301 -27.43 -5.71 24.66
CA ALA A 301 -26.29 -5.35 25.51
C ALA A 301 -25.67 -4.00 25.11
N ASP A 302 -26.38 -3.17 24.34
CA ASP A 302 -25.85 -1.89 23.80
C ASP A 302 -24.45 -2.02 23.19
N SER A 303 -24.14 -3.19 22.61
CA SER A 303 -22.77 -3.56 22.24
C SER A 303 -22.23 -2.72 21.10
N PHE A 304 -23.11 -2.17 20.25
CA PHE A 304 -22.71 -1.20 19.25
C PHE A 304 -22.25 0.11 19.89
N VAL A 305 -23.01 0.67 20.84
CA VAL A 305 -22.65 1.94 21.49
C VAL A 305 -21.29 1.81 22.19
N GLN A 306 -21.09 0.71 22.93
CA GLN A 306 -19.82 0.43 23.60
C GLN A 306 -18.66 0.19 22.63
N GLY A 307 -18.90 -0.51 21.51
CA GLY A 307 -17.87 -0.81 20.52
C GLY A 307 -17.40 0.42 19.73
N PHE A 308 -18.28 1.40 19.53
CA PHE A 308 -17.95 2.66 18.86
C PHE A 308 -17.43 3.75 19.81
N GLU A 309 -17.59 3.60 21.13
CA GLU A 309 -17.27 4.64 22.10
C GLU A 309 -15.80 5.10 22.04
N HIS A 310 -14.86 4.16 21.98
CA HIS A 310 -13.43 4.47 21.91
C HIS A 310 -13.05 5.18 20.60
N GLU A 311 -13.51 4.65 19.46
CA GLU A 311 -13.19 5.18 18.14
C GLU A 311 -13.83 6.55 17.88
N VAL A 312 -15.04 6.79 18.41
CA VAL A 312 -15.69 8.10 18.35
C VAL A 312 -14.96 9.12 19.25
N PHE A 313 -14.48 8.71 20.42
CA PHE A 313 -13.70 9.57 21.30
C PHE A 313 -12.38 10.03 20.65
N MET A 314 -11.66 9.11 20.00
CA MET A 314 -10.36 9.39 19.34
C MET A 314 -10.51 9.98 17.92
N LEU A 315 -11.74 10.17 17.43
CA LEU A 315 -12.02 10.48 16.02
C LEU A 315 -11.37 11.78 15.53
N GLU A 316 -11.19 12.77 16.41
CA GLU A 316 -10.49 14.02 16.08
C GLU A 316 -9.01 13.76 15.75
N ASP A 317 -8.33 13.01 16.60
CA ASP A 317 -6.93 12.61 16.42
C ASP A 317 -6.80 11.69 15.19
N THR A 318 -7.67 10.68 15.07
CA THR A 318 -7.69 9.78 13.92
C THR A 318 -7.92 10.52 12.59
N SER A 319 -8.65 11.64 12.60
CA SER A 319 -8.90 12.42 11.38
C SER A 319 -7.68 13.19 10.86
N LEU A 320 -6.67 13.39 11.70
CA LEU A 320 -5.38 13.97 11.30
C LEU A 320 -4.57 12.99 10.46
N ASP A 321 -4.61 11.71 10.84
CA ASP A 321 -3.90 10.63 10.14
C ASP A 321 -4.72 10.10 8.95
N ILE A 322 -6.05 10.04 9.09
CA ILE A 322 -6.98 9.50 8.10
C ILE A 322 -8.04 10.56 7.78
N PRO A 323 -7.83 11.39 6.73
CA PRO A 323 -8.76 12.45 6.36
C PRO A 323 -10.25 12.03 6.18
N PRO A 324 -10.57 10.81 5.67
CA PRO A 324 -11.97 10.37 5.55
C PRO A 324 -12.57 9.72 6.81
N ALA A 325 -11.89 9.71 7.98
CA ALA A 325 -12.32 8.98 9.17
C ALA A 325 -13.78 9.26 9.60
N PHE A 326 -14.19 10.54 9.59
CA PHE A 326 -15.59 10.93 9.91
C PHE A 326 -16.62 10.24 9.02
N ASN A 327 -16.34 10.13 7.72
CA ASN A 327 -17.24 9.51 6.75
C ASN A 327 -17.29 7.99 6.96
N LEU A 328 -16.13 7.36 7.16
CA LEU A 328 -16.04 5.90 7.37
C LEU A 328 -16.81 5.47 8.64
N VAL A 329 -16.63 6.19 9.75
CA VAL A 329 -17.38 5.91 10.99
C VAL A 329 -18.87 6.15 10.79
N ALA A 330 -19.27 7.22 10.09
CA ALA A 330 -20.68 7.51 9.83
C ALA A 330 -21.37 6.39 9.03
N ILE A 331 -20.71 5.84 8.00
CA ILE A 331 -21.21 4.71 7.20
C ILE A 331 -21.43 3.46 8.06
N MET A 332 -20.42 3.10 8.85
CA MET A 332 -20.50 1.93 9.72
C MET A 332 -21.59 2.11 10.78
N LEU A 333 -21.69 3.30 11.38
CA LEU A 333 -22.63 3.57 12.46
C LEU A 333 -24.08 3.67 11.97
N HIS A 334 -24.31 4.20 10.76
CA HIS A 334 -25.63 4.21 10.12
C HIS A 334 -26.16 2.78 9.92
N SER A 335 -25.30 1.86 9.51
CA SER A 335 -25.72 0.48 9.24
C SER A 335 -26.17 -0.32 10.48
N CYS A 336 -25.77 0.12 11.67
CA CYS A 336 -26.17 -0.46 12.95
C CYS A 336 -27.66 -0.25 13.28
N GLY A 337 -28.31 0.73 12.61
CA GLY A 337 -29.71 1.09 12.85
C GLY A 337 -29.96 1.68 14.23
N LEU A 338 -28.98 2.42 14.78
CA LEU A 338 -29.12 3.14 16.04
C LEU A 338 -30.09 4.31 15.88
N THR A 339 -30.86 4.61 16.92
CA THR A 339 -31.71 5.81 16.93
C THR A 339 -30.85 7.06 16.96
N ARG A 340 -31.28 8.11 16.27
CA ARG A 340 -30.59 9.41 16.21
C ARG A 340 -30.13 9.92 17.58
N ASP A 341 -30.98 9.83 18.60
CA ASP A 341 -30.66 10.25 19.98
C ASP A 341 -29.41 9.56 20.55
N ARG A 342 -29.16 8.30 20.18
CA ARG A 342 -27.99 7.52 20.62
C ARG A 342 -26.73 7.89 19.85
N VAL A 343 -26.88 8.23 18.57
CA VAL A 343 -25.79 8.74 17.75
C VAL A 343 -25.38 10.12 18.22
N GLU A 344 -26.35 10.96 18.58
CA GLU A 344 -26.11 12.27 19.17
C GLU A 344 -25.39 12.13 20.53
N ASP A 345 -25.83 11.24 21.43
CA ASP A 345 -25.15 10.97 22.71
C ASP A 345 -23.69 10.51 22.53
N LEU A 346 -23.41 9.66 21.52
CA LEU A 346 -22.04 9.28 21.16
C LEU A 346 -21.25 10.48 20.62
N ALA A 347 -21.85 11.29 19.75
CA ALA A 347 -21.22 12.48 19.19
C ALA A 347 -20.92 13.54 20.25
N TYR A 348 -21.69 13.60 21.33
CA TYR A 348 -21.42 14.46 22.50
C TYR A 348 -20.19 14.03 23.30
N ARG A 349 -19.71 12.78 23.13
CA ARG A 349 -18.49 12.28 23.78
C ARG A 349 -17.23 12.54 22.97
N ILE A 350 -17.35 13.00 21.72
CA ILE A 350 -16.23 13.51 20.93
C ILE A 350 -15.65 14.72 21.67
N SER A 351 -14.34 14.70 21.93
CA SER A 351 -13.52 15.69 22.65
C SER A 351 -14.24 17.02 23.01
N PRO A 352 -14.37 17.39 24.29
CA PRO A 352 -15.18 18.53 24.75
C PRO A 352 -14.60 19.92 24.39
N ARG A 353 -13.49 19.97 23.64
CA ARG A 353 -12.73 21.22 23.42
C ARG A 353 -13.26 22.06 22.27
N GLU A 354 -13.86 21.48 21.21
CA GLU A 354 -14.42 22.25 20.10
C GLU A 354 -15.66 21.56 19.45
N ASN A 355 -16.81 22.24 19.44
CA ASN A 355 -18.06 21.75 18.84
C ASN A 355 -17.96 21.44 17.31
N ARG A 356 -16.87 21.83 16.65
CA ARG A 356 -16.71 21.72 15.19
C ARG A 356 -16.56 20.28 14.70
N ALA A 357 -15.85 19.42 15.44
CA ALA A 357 -15.68 18.01 15.07
C ALA A 357 -17.01 17.25 15.18
N ARG A 358 -17.77 17.52 16.25
CA ARG A 358 -19.13 17.01 16.44
C ARG A 358 -20.07 17.45 15.32
N ASP A 359 -20.12 18.75 15.01
CA ASP A 359 -21.00 19.27 13.96
C ASP A 359 -20.68 18.67 12.59
N ARG A 360 -19.39 18.46 12.30
CA ARG A 360 -18.93 17.77 11.08
C ARG A 360 -19.37 16.31 11.05
N PHE A 361 -19.21 15.56 12.15
CA PHE A 361 -19.66 14.18 12.24
C PHE A 361 -21.18 14.04 12.05
N LEU A 362 -21.96 14.89 12.73
CA LEU A 362 -23.43 14.88 12.60
C LEU A 362 -23.88 15.31 11.20
N HIS A 363 -23.14 16.18 10.52
CA HIS A 363 -23.41 16.56 9.13
C HIS A 363 -23.23 15.38 8.18
N GLU A 364 -22.11 14.65 8.28
CA GLU A 364 -21.85 13.45 7.46
C GLU A 364 -22.89 12.36 7.72
N TYR A 365 -23.25 12.13 8.98
CA TYR A 365 -24.30 11.17 9.35
C TYR A 365 -25.67 11.56 8.76
N SER A 366 -26.05 12.84 8.86
CA SER A 366 -27.33 13.34 8.31
C SER A 366 -27.35 13.31 6.78
N ALA A 367 -26.20 13.51 6.13
CA ALA A 367 -26.08 13.42 4.67
C ALA A 367 -26.38 11.99 4.17
N LEU A 368 -26.00 10.97 4.95
CA LEU A 368 -26.31 9.57 4.63
C LEU A 368 -27.80 9.24 4.83
N GLU A 369 -28.45 9.74 5.88
CA GLU A 369 -29.91 9.57 6.07
C GLU A 369 -30.70 10.16 4.89
N LEU A 370 -30.31 11.36 4.42
CA LEU A 370 -30.94 12.03 3.28
C LEU A 370 -30.68 11.29 1.95
N ALA A 371 -29.52 10.66 1.80
CA ALA A 371 -29.19 9.86 0.62
C ALA A 371 -30.04 8.57 0.55
N GLU A 372 -30.26 7.90 1.69
CA GLU A 372 -31.16 6.73 1.76
C GLU A 372 -32.62 7.10 1.50
N ASP A 373 -33.11 8.21 2.03
CA ASP A 373 -34.48 8.67 1.79
C ASP A 373 -34.71 9.05 0.32
N SER A 374 -33.72 9.65 -0.33
CA SER A 374 -33.75 9.92 -1.78
C SER A 374 -33.74 8.64 -2.61
N ALA A 375 -32.97 7.62 -2.20
CA ALA A 375 -32.95 6.30 -2.83
C ALA A 375 -34.30 5.57 -2.67
N ARG A 376 -34.88 5.57 -1.46
CA ARG A 376 -36.22 5.01 -1.18
C ARG A 376 -37.34 5.75 -1.91
N PHE A 377 -37.20 7.05 -2.13
CA PHE A 377 -38.15 7.85 -2.92
C PHE A 377 -38.06 7.55 -4.42
N LYS A 378 -36.86 7.27 -4.95
CA LYS A 378 -36.66 6.81 -6.33
C LYS A 378 -37.22 5.39 -6.55
N ASP A 379 -37.07 4.49 -5.59
CA ASP A 379 -37.69 3.15 -5.67
C ASP A 379 -39.22 3.18 -5.56
N ARG A 380 -39.78 4.11 -4.78
CA ARG A 380 -41.25 4.31 -4.72
C ARG A 380 -41.83 4.97 -5.97
N THR A 381 -41.06 5.82 -6.65
CA THR A 381 -41.50 6.45 -7.90
C THR A 381 -41.31 5.51 -9.10
N SER A 382 -40.28 4.66 -9.14
CA SER A 382 -40.13 3.61 -10.17
C SER A 382 -41.23 2.55 -10.10
N PHE A 383 -41.69 2.20 -8.88
CA PHE A 383 -42.81 1.27 -8.68
C PHE A 383 -44.18 1.88 -9.03
N ARG A 384 -44.32 3.21 -9.02
CA ARG A 384 -45.56 3.91 -9.41
C ARG A 384 -45.64 4.20 -10.91
N VAL A 385 -44.51 4.47 -11.57
CA VAL A 385 -44.47 4.72 -13.03
C VAL A 385 -44.69 3.45 -13.85
N SER A 386 -44.47 2.26 -13.28
CA SER A 386 -44.71 0.98 -13.97
C SER A 386 -46.16 0.51 -13.94
N ARG A 387 -47.11 1.27 -13.37
CA ARG A 387 -48.51 0.82 -13.21
C ARG A 387 -49.59 1.72 -13.83
N GLU A 388 -49.22 2.85 -14.43
CA GLU A 388 -50.16 3.73 -15.13
C GLU A 388 -49.53 4.33 -16.39
N PHE A 389 -49.53 3.58 -17.50
CA PHE A 389 -49.84 4.05 -18.86
C PHE A 389 -49.65 2.89 -19.84
N ASN A 390 -50.75 2.25 -20.25
CA ASN A 390 -50.78 1.43 -21.45
C ASN A 390 -51.96 1.93 -22.31
N PRO A 391 -51.75 2.90 -23.23
CA PRO A 391 -52.81 3.42 -24.05
C PRO A 391 -52.72 2.84 -25.47
N ASP A 392 -52.65 1.52 -25.62
CA ASP A 392 -52.70 0.90 -26.95
C ASP A 392 -53.23 -0.54 -26.87
N GLU A 393 -54.52 -0.66 -26.53
CA GLU A 393 -55.27 -1.88 -26.83
C GLU A 393 -56.77 -1.56 -26.93
N ASP A 394 -57.13 -0.70 -27.89
CA ASP A 394 -58.49 -0.70 -28.43
C ASP A 394 -58.53 -0.02 -29.79
N ARG A 395 -58.52 -0.83 -30.86
CA ARG A 395 -59.16 -0.57 -32.16
C ARG A 395 -58.86 -1.72 -33.12
N THR A 396 -59.73 -2.73 -33.06
CA THR A 396 -60.04 -3.55 -34.23
C THR A 396 -61.26 -2.97 -34.93
N SER A 397 -61.32 -3.17 -36.25
CA SER A 397 -62.50 -2.99 -37.12
C SER A 397 -62.77 -1.58 -37.63
N THR A 398 -62.40 -1.29 -38.88
CA THR A 398 -63.30 -1.38 -40.05
C THR A 398 -62.61 -0.84 -41.31
N ASP A 399 -62.81 -1.56 -42.43
CA ASP A 399 -62.76 -1.11 -43.84
C ASP A 399 -61.47 -0.44 -44.38
N GLY A 400 -60.92 -0.82 -45.53
CA GLY A 400 -61.55 -1.40 -46.70
C GLY A 400 -61.41 -0.45 -47.90
N ARG A 401 -60.46 -0.79 -48.79
CA ARG A 401 -60.50 -0.52 -50.25
C ARG A 401 -59.96 0.82 -50.80
N TRP A 402 -59.39 0.68 -52.01
CA TRP A 402 -58.92 1.66 -53.03
C TRP A 402 -57.41 1.94 -53.00
N SER A 403 -56.62 1.20 -53.79
CA SER A 403 -56.20 1.51 -55.19
C SER A 403 -55.07 2.54 -55.21
N GLU A 404 -53.83 2.13 -55.51
CA GLU A 404 -53.25 1.95 -56.85
C GLU A 404 -52.91 3.29 -57.54
N LEU A 405 -51.69 3.33 -58.12
CA LEU A 405 -51.01 4.36 -58.96
C LEU A 405 -49.75 4.91 -58.27
N GLN A 406 -48.56 4.36 -58.57
CA GLN A 406 -47.71 4.58 -59.76
C GLN A 406 -46.82 5.82 -59.65
N SER A 407 -45.51 5.55 -59.83
CA SER A 407 -44.51 6.41 -60.47
C SER A 407 -44.05 7.62 -59.63
N THR A 408 -42.78 8.00 -59.54
CA THR A 408 -41.69 8.02 -60.52
C THR A 408 -40.36 8.25 -59.79
N SER A 409 -39.26 7.72 -60.37
CA SER A 409 -37.97 8.43 -60.58
C SER A 409 -37.18 8.89 -59.33
N SER A 410 -35.87 8.71 -59.19
CA SER A 410 -34.81 8.21 -60.06
C SER A 410 -33.53 8.12 -59.21
N ASP A 411 -32.70 7.15 -59.56
CA ASP A 411 -31.24 7.20 -59.58
C ASP A 411 -30.61 8.61 -59.50
N VAL A 412 -29.49 8.71 -58.76
CA VAL A 412 -28.13 8.91 -59.32
C VAL A 412 -27.11 8.68 -58.20
N GLY A 413 -26.14 7.79 -58.47
CA GLY A 413 -24.98 7.52 -57.63
C GLY A 413 -23.73 8.32 -58.00
N TYR A 414 -22.58 7.73 -57.62
CA TYR A 414 -21.17 8.15 -57.72
C TYR A 414 -20.69 9.06 -56.57
N ALA A 415 -19.89 8.57 -55.61
CA ALA A 415 -18.53 8.01 -55.70
C ALA A 415 -17.48 9.03 -56.17
N TYR A 416 -16.66 9.48 -55.22
CA TYR A 416 -15.19 9.46 -55.27
C TYR A 416 -14.64 9.35 -53.85
#